data_AF-A0A382M822-F1
#
_entry.id   AF-A0A382M822-F1
#
_cell.length_a   1.000
_cell.length_b   1.000
_cell.length_c   1.000
_cell.angle_alpha   90.00
_cell.angle_beta   90.00
_cell.angle_gamma   90.00
#
_symmetry.space_group_name_H-M   'P 1'
#
loop_
_entity.id
_entity.type
_entity.pdbx_description
1 polymer ?
#
loop_
_entity_poly.entity_id
_entity_poly.type
_entity_poly.pdbx_seq_one_letter_code
_entity_poly.pdbx_strand_id
1 'polypeptide(L)'
;SLDARLKNSNFARMLIDRKWTLVDRSTDQQWFFEFRIVGPVSHAQGRCTGKRGTRTHSTRQWSIRDGILILDNTAKYVYEESSRQWKQADGKDTSYIRSR
;
A
#
# COMPACT_ATOMS: atom_id res chain seq x y z
N SER A 1 18.43 9.59 4.11
CA SER A 1 19.50 9.70 3.09
C SER A 1 18.89 9.92 1.71
N LEU A 2 19.71 10.23 0.70
CA LEU A 2 19.29 10.25 -0.70
C LEU A 2 18.70 8.90 -1.13
N ASP A 3 19.35 7.80 -0.71
CA ASP A 3 18.93 6.43 -1.04
C ASP A 3 17.53 6.10 -0.50
N ALA A 4 17.23 6.51 0.74
CA ALA A 4 15.90 6.31 1.32
C ALA A 4 14.81 7.06 0.52
N ARG A 5 15.12 8.29 0.08
CA ARG A 5 14.19 9.08 -0.77
C ARG A 5 13.96 8.40 -2.11
N LEU A 6 15.04 7.93 -2.76
CA LEU A 6 14.95 7.24 -4.05
C LEU A 6 14.14 5.94 -3.94
N LYS A 7 14.40 5.14 -2.89
CA LYS A 7 13.64 3.92 -2.59
C LYS A 7 12.15 4.21 -2.37
N ASN A 8 11.82 5.22 -1.58
CA ASN A 8 10.43 5.62 -1.34
C ASN A 8 9.74 6.09 -2.63
N SER A 9 10.44 6.84 -3.49
CA SER A 9 9.91 7.27 -4.78
C SER A 9 9.66 6.10 -5.74
N ASN A 10 10.55 5.10 -5.77
CA ASN A 10 10.38 3.91 -6.60
C ASN A 10 9.15 3.10 -6.16
N PHE A 11 8.97 2.89 -4.86
CA PHE A 11 7.79 2.21 -4.34
C PHE A 11 6.51 3.03 -4.53
N ALA A 12 6.57 4.35 -4.40
CA ALA A 12 5.43 5.21 -4.69
C ALA A 12 4.96 5.04 -6.14
N ARG A 13 5.90 5.06 -7.11
CA ARG A 13 5.61 4.78 -8.53
C ARG A 13 4.98 3.39 -8.73
N MET A 14 5.59 2.37 -8.14
CA MET A 14 5.07 0.99 -8.21
C MET A 14 3.62 0.88 -7.69
N LEU A 15 3.28 1.61 -6.63
CA LEU A 15 1.93 1.61 -6.06
C LEU A 15 0.91 2.30 -6.96
N ILE A 16 1.26 3.44 -7.56
CA ILE A 16 0.33 4.24 -8.38
C ILE A 16 0.12 3.66 -9.79
N ASP A 17 1.10 2.95 -10.34
CA ASP A 17 1.05 2.42 -11.71
C ASP A 17 0.14 1.19 -11.84
N ARG A 18 -0.33 0.62 -10.72
CA ARG A 18 -1.04 -0.66 -10.70
C ARG A 18 -2.26 -0.63 -9.79
N LYS A 19 -3.19 -1.56 -10.05
CA LYS A 19 -4.26 -1.89 -9.11
C LYS A 19 -3.76 -2.93 -8.13
N TRP A 20 -4.11 -2.74 -6.87
CA TRP A 20 -3.69 -3.61 -5.78
C TRP A 20 -4.90 -4.22 -5.09
N THR A 21 -4.72 -5.38 -4.50
CA THR A 21 -5.73 -6.05 -3.70
C THR A 21 -5.20 -6.29 -2.30
N LEU A 22 -5.82 -5.71 -1.27
CA LEU A 22 -5.63 -6.14 0.12
C LEU A 22 -6.49 -7.38 0.33
N VAL A 23 -5.84 -8.46 0.71
CA VAL A 23 -6.50 -9.69 1.11
C VAL A 23 -6.44 -9.75 2.62
N ASP A 24 -7.59 -9.86 3.27
CA ASP A 24 -7.72 -10.07 4.72
C ASP A 24 -8.11 -11.53 4.95
N ARG A 25 -7.19 -12.31 5.53
CA ARG A 25 -7.38 -13.74 5.80
C ARG A 25 -8.28 -14.00 7.00
N SER A 26 -8.49 -13.02 7.88
CA SER A 26 -9.39 -13.16 9.03
C SER A 26 -10.87 -13.10 8.64
N THR A 27 -11.18 -12.43 7.52
CA THR A 27 -12.56 -12.22 7.06
C THR A 27 -12.85 -12.81 5.68
N ASP A 28 -11.86 -13.44 5.03
CA ASP A 28 -11.89 -13.86 3.62
C ASP A 28 -12.31 -12.73 2.65
N GLN A 29 -12.06 -11.48 3.03
CA GLN A 29 -12.42 -10.32 2.23
C GLN A 29 -11.26 -9.88 1.35
N GLN A 30 -11.57 -9.62 0.08
CA GLN A 30 -10.66 -8.97 -0.85
C GLN A 30 -11.15 -7.55 -1.12
N TRP A 31 -10.23 -6.62 -0.94
CA TRP A 31 -10.47 -5.20 -1.15
C TRP A 31 -9.58 -4.74 -2.30
N PHE A 32 -10.16 -4.04 -3.29
CA PHE A 32 -9.40 -3.52 -4.43
C PHE A 32 -9.04 -2.06 -4.18
N PHE A 33 -7.79 -1.69 -4.41
CA PHE A 33 -7.26 -0.34 -4.20
C PHE A 33 -6.60 0.23 -5.43
N GLU A 34 -6.80 1.54 -5.57
CA GLU A 34 -6.04 2.39 -6.48
C GLU A 34 -5.30 3.43 -5.63
N PHE A 35 -3.99 3.55 -5.82
CA PHE A 35 -3.18 4.57 -5.18
C PHE A 35 -3.12 5.81 -6.07
N ARG A 36 -3.29 6.99 -5.47
CA ARG A 36 -3.15 8.29 -6.14
C ARG A 36 -2.31 9.21 -5.27
N ILE A 37 -1.39 9.93 -5.89
CA ILE A 37 -0.64 10.99 -5.20
C ILE A 37 -1.60 12.18 -4.98
N VAL A 38 -1.54 12.73 -3.77
CA VAL A 38 -2.22 13.98 -3.43
C VAL A 38 -1.17 14.89 -2.82
N GLY A 39 -0.89 16.03 -3.46
CA GLY A 39 0.19 16.94 -3.09
C GLY A 39 1.53 16.63 -3.79
N PRO A 40 2.65 17.19 -3.31
CA PRO A 40 3.94 17.07 -3.98
C PRO A 40 4.50 15.64 -3.97
N VAL A 41 4.98 15.17 -5.13
CA VAL A 41 5.55 13.81 -5.35
C VAL A 41 6.72 13.51 -4.40
N SER A 42 7.43 14.54 -3.94
CA SER A 42 8.57 14.43 -3.02
C SER A 42 8.23 13.82 -1.66
N HIS A 43 6.96 13.75 -1.27
CA HIS A 43 6.53 13.26 0.05
C HIS A 43 6.15 11.78 0.09
N ALA A 44 6.27 11.03 -1.01
CA ALA A 44 5.93 9.60 -1.11
C ALA A 44 4.64 9.23 -0.33
N GLN A 45 3.57 9.99 -0.58
CA GLN A 45 2.30 9.88 0.13
C GLN A 45 1.13 10.21 -0.79
N GLY A 46 -0.07 9.82 -0.38
CA GLY A 46 -1.28 10.12 -1.12
C GLY A 46 -2.52 9.51 -0.51
N ARG A 47 -3.51 9.25 -1.37
CA ARG A 47 -4.76 8.58 -1.02
C ARG A 47 -4.89 7.25 -1.75
N CYS A 48 -5.52 6.29 -1.11
CA CYS A 48 -5.94 5.06 -1.75
C CYS A 48 -7.44 4.89 -1.60
N THR A 49 -8.12 4.58 -2.70
CA THR A 49 -9.56 4.33 -2.71
C THR A 49 -9.80 2.84 -2.68
N GLY A 50 -10.60 2.33 -1.74
CA GLY A 50 -10.90 0.92 -1.60
C GLY A 50 -12.29 0.55 -2.12
N LYS A 51 -12.46 -0.68 -2.61
CA LYS A 51 -13.79 -1.28 -2.85
C LYS A 51 -13.91 -2.62 -2.15
N ARG A 52 -15.05 -2.87 -1.51
CA ARG A 52 -15.48 -4.19 -1.01
C ARG A 52 -16.70 -4.63 -1.82
N GLY A 53 -16.52 -5.60 -2.72
CA GLY A 53 -17.53 -5.94 -3.72
C GLY A 53 -17.86 -4.71 -4.59
N THR A 54 -19.13 -4.33 -4.65
CA THR A 54 -19.61 -3.15 -5.40
C THR A 54 -19.54 -1.83 -4.64
N ARG A 55 -19.30 -1.86 -3.31
CA ARG A 55 -19.28 -0.66 -2.48
C ARG A 55 -17.89 -0.04 -2.45
N THR A 56 -17.79 1.21 -2.88
CA THR A 56 -16.62 2.05 -2.65
C THR A 56 -16.58 2.47 -1.18
N HIS A 57 -15.49 2.15 -0.50
CA HIS A 57 -15.21 2.64 0.84
C HIS A 57 -14.14 3.73 0.76
N SER A 58 -14.19 4.62 1.76
CA SER A 58 -13.47 5.88 1.86
C SER A 58 -11.99 5.82 1.47
N THR A 59 -11.51 6.96 0.98
CA THR A 59 -10.10 7.25 0.71
C THR A 59 -9.28 7.15 2.00
N ARG A 60 -8.51 6.08 2.14
CA ARG A 60 -7.46 5.95 3.15
C ARG A 60 -6.24 6.76 2.76
N GLN A 61 -5.43 7.19 3.73
CA GLN A 61 -4.13 7.79 3.44
C GLN A 61 -3.07 6.70 3.31
N TRP A 62 -2.12 6.90 2.41
CA TRP A 62 -0.92 6.08 2.36
C TRP A 62 0.32 6.96 2.39
N SER A 63 1.39 6.44 2.99
CA SER A 63 2.73 7.02 2.89
C SER A 63 3.77 5.92 2.86
N ILE A 64 4.95 6.21 2.32
CA ILE A 64 6.10 5.35 2.41
C ILE A 64 7.18 6.05 3.23
N ARG A 65 7.62 5.39 4.31
CA ARG A 65 8.72 5.85 5.16
C ARG A 65 9.72 4.72 5.29
N ASP A 66 10.98 4.98 4.95
CA ASP A 66 12.07 4.01 5.00
C ASP A 66 11.77 2.67 4.29
N GLY A 67 11.06 2.73 3.16
CA GLY A 67 10.63 1.55 2.41
C GLY A 67 9.46 0.77 3.00
N ILE A 68 8.82 1.27 4.07
CA ILE A 68 7.63 0.70 4.69
C ILE A 68 6.41 1.46 4.19
N LEU A 69 5.45 0.73 3.62
CA LEU A 69 4.14 1.27 3.28
C LEU A 69 3.29 1.38 4.55
N ILE A 70 2.76 2.55 4.80
CA ILE A 70 1.90 2.85 5.96
C ILE A 70 0.53 3.27 5.44
N LEU A 71 -0.52 2.52 5.79
CA LEU A 71 -1.92 2.86 5.51
C LEU A 71 -2.58 3.44 6.77
N ASP A 72 -3.28 4.57 6.61
CA ASP A 72 -3.97 5.31 7.67
C ASP A 72 -3.13 5.51 8.94
N ASN A 73 -1.82 5.74 8.78
CA ASN A 73 -0.87 5.90 9.88
C ASN A 73 -0.82 4.72 10.89
N THR A 74 -1.41 3.56 10.55
CA THR A 74 -1.58 2.44 11.48
C THR A 74 -1.02 1.14 10.90
N ALA A 75 -1.56 0.67 9.79
CA ALA A 75 -1.15 -0.59 9.19
C ALA A 75 0.15 -0.43 8.40
N LYS A 76 1.17 -1.21 8.77
CA LYS A 76 2.51 -1.14 8.18
C LYS A 76 2.77 -2.39 7.36
N TYR A 77 3.36 -2.21 6.17
CA TYR A 77 3.70 -3.30 5.27
C TYR A 77 5.10 -3.14 4.68
N VAL A 78 5.79 -4.28 4.48
CA VAL A 78 7.08 -4.38 3.81
C VAL A 78 6.90 -5.12 2.48
N TYR A 79 7.54 -4.62 1.44
CA TYR A 79 7.51 -5.28 0.13
C TYR A 79 8.45 -6.48 0.11
N GLU A 80 7.91 -7.64 -0.26
CA GLU A 80 8.64 -8.87 -0.46
C GLU A 80 8.73 -9.18 -1.96
N GLU A 81 9.93 -9.09 -2.52
CA GLU A 81 10.20 -9.28 -3.95
C GLU A 81 9.86 -10.69 -4.45
N SER A 82 10.13 -11.72 -3.64
CA SER A 82 9.92 -13.13 -4.03
C SER A 82 8.46 -13.46 -4.32
N SER A 83 7.53 -12.89 -3.55
CA SER A 83 6.09 -13.05 -3.77
C SER A 83 5.45 -11.89 -4.52
N ARG A 84 6.18 -10.78 -4.72
CA ARG A 84 5.68 -9.51 -5.26
C ARG A 84 4.48 -8.98 -4.46
N GLN A 85 4.56 -9.08 -3.14
CA GLN A 85 3.50 -8.69 -2.21
C GLN A 85 4.01 -7.72 -1.15
N TRP A 86 3.13 -6.87 -0.65
CA TRP A 86 3.34 -6.16 0.60
C TRP A 86 2.78 -7.00 1.75
N LYS A 87 3.64 -7.44 2.66
CA LYS A 87 3.29 -8.22 3.86
C LYS A 87 3.30 -7.35 5.10
N GLN A 88 2.51 -7.67 6.12
CA GLN A 88 2.49 -6.84 7.34
C GLN A 88 3.87 -6.82 8.00
N ALA A 89 4.30 -5.63 8.39
CA ALA A 89 5.61 -5.39 8.99
C ALA A 89 5.71 -5.93 10.43
N ASP A 90 4.58 -6.15 11.10
CA ASP A 90 4.52 -6.73 12.45
C ASP A 90 4.59 -8.26 12.46
N GLY A 91 4.83 -8.89 11.29
CA GLY A 91 4.94 -10.33 11.12
C GLY A 91 3.61 -11.07 11.20
N LYS A 92 2.49 -10.36 11.42
CA LYS A 92 1.17 -10.98 11.35
C LYS A 92 0.87 -11.33 9.90
N ASP A 93 0.40 -12.55 9.68
CA ASP A 93 0.00 -13.02 8.35
C ASP A 93 -1.53 -12.92 8.18
N THR A 94 -2.11 -11.87 8.76
CA THR A 94 -3.57 -11.65 8.75
C THR A 94 -4.01 -10.93 7.47
N SER A 95 -3.13 -10.14 6.86
CA SER A 95 -3.42 -9.49 5.59
C SER A 95 -2.17 -9.28 4.74
N TYR A 96 -2.37 -9.12 3.44
CA TYR A 96 -1.30 -8.79 2.49
C TYR A 96 -1.86 -8.01 1.31
N ILE A 97 -1.01 -7.23 0.64
CA ILE A 97 -1.39 -6.48 -0.56
C ILE A 97 -0.64 -7.04 -1.76
N ARG A 98 -1.38 -7.50 -2.77
CA ARG A 98 -0.80 -8.02 -4.03
C ARG A 98 -1.19 -7.16 -5.21
N SER A 99 -0.31 -7.02 -6.19
CA SER A 99 -0.71 -6.44 -7.48
C SER A 99 -1.63 -7.45 -8.19
N ARG A 100 -2.68 -6.94 -8.83
CA ARG A 100 -3.49 -7.76 -9.73
C ARG A 100 -2.77 -7.98 -11.05
#